data_AF-F2NNC4-F1
#
_entry.id   AF-F2NNC4-F1
#
_cell.length_a   1.000
_cell.length_b   1.000
_cell.length_c   1.000
_cell.angle_alpha   90.00
_cell.angle_beta   90.00
_cell.angle_gamma   90.00
#
_symmetry.space_group_name_H-M   'P 1'
#
loop_
_entity.id
_entity.type
_entity.pdbx_description
1 polymer ?
#
loop_
_entity_poly.entity_id
_entity_poly.type
_entity_poly.pdbx_seq_one_letter_code
_entity_poly.pdbx_strand_id
1 'polypeptide(L)'
;MTARVVEAALAGFRVNRQGTEAQLLFADGSWWHLRSDGFARWHQAAGSGEAARLADRVARFEITRRRCVVWFGDGSVLEVRVAGRRWVAAPREG
;
A
#
# COMPACT_ATOMS: atom_id res chain seq x y z
N MET A 1 -4.32 -6.96 -12.25
CA MET A 1 -5.75 -6.71 -11.93
C MET A 1 -5.93 -6.18 -10.50
N THR A 2 -5.29 -6.79 -9.50
CA THR A 2 -5.37 -6.40 -8.08
C THR A 2 -5.01 -4.94 -7.81
N ALA A 3 -3.96 -4.40 -8.45
CA ALA A 3 -3.54 -3.01 -8.23
C ALA A 3 -4.65 -1.97 -8.50
N ARG A 4 -5.49 -2.18 -9.53
CA ARG A 4 -6.62 -1.30 -9.85
C ARG A 4 -7.73 -1.41 -8.81
N VAL A 5 -7.98 -2.61 -8.29
CA VAL A 5 -8.96 -2.82 -7.20
C VAL A 5 -8.53 -2.07 -5.95
N VAL A 6 -7.25 -2.16 -5.58
CA VAL A 6 -6.71 -1.43 -4.44
C VAL A 6 -6.80 0.07 -4.68
N GLU A 7 -6.36 0.56 -5.84
CA GLU A 7 -6.44 1.99 -6.18
C GLU A 7 -7.86 2.56 -6.06
N ALA A 8 -8.85 1.87 -6.64
CA ALA A 8 -10.25 2.28 -6.56
C ALA A 8 -10.82 2.29 -5.13
N ALA A 9 -10.26 1.46 -4.23
CA ALA A 9 -10.71 1.35 -2.84
C ALA A 9 -9.93 2.25 -1.87
N LEU A 10 -8.85 2.91 -2.30
CA LEU A 10 -8.03 3.75 -1.41
C LEU A 10 -8.72 5.08 -1.07
N ALA A 11 -8.74 5.39 0.22
CA ALA A 11 -9.21 6.66 0.78
C ALA A 11 -8.08 7.47 1.45
N GLY A 12 -6.93 6.85 1.75
CA GLY A 12 -5.83 7.55 2.38
C GLY A 12 -4.48 6.88 2.22
N PHE A 13 -3.43 7.70 2.31
CA PHE A 13 -2.05 7.25 2.30
C PHE A 13 -1.21 8.07 3.26
N ARG A 14 -0.38 7.39 4.04
CA ARG A 14 0.60 8.01 4.94
C ARG A 14 1.92 7.26 4.87
N VAL A 15 3.03 7.97 5.01
CA VAL A 15 4.36 7.41 5.23
C VAL A 15 4.99 8.09 6.43
N ASN A 16 5.76 7.35 7.20
CA ASN A 16 6.50 7.94 8.31
C ASN A 16 7.68 8.78 7.80
N ARG A 17 8.24 9.63 8.67
CA ARG A 17 9.34 10.54 8.32
C ARG A 17 10.63 9.80 7.93
N GLN A 18 10.79 8.59 8.46
CA GLN A 18 11.94 7.72 8.20
C GLN A 18 11.86 7.07 6.81
N GLY A 19 10.66 6.95 6.23
CA GLY A 19 10.44 6.23 4.97
C GLY A 19 10.52 4.71 5.14
N THR A 20 10.26 4.22 6.35
CA THR A 20 10.33 2.79 6.70
C THR A 20 8.95 2.19 6.94
N GLU A 21 7.92 3.02 7.10
CA GLU A 21 6.55 2.58 7.32
C GLU A 21 5.58 3.34 6.43
N ALA A 22 4.57 2.63 5.94
CA ALA A 22 3.48 3.17 5.15
C ALA A 22 2.14 2.63 5.66
N GLN A 23 1.11 3.48 5.61
CA GLN A 23 -0.27 3.08 5.85
C GLN A 23 -1.13 3.43 4.64
N LEU A 24 -1.87 2.44 4.15
CA LEU A 24 -2.84 2.56 3.07
C LEU A 24 -4.24 2.35 3.69
N LEU A 25 -5.05 3.40 3.71
CA LEU A 25 -6.41 3.38 4.25
C LEU A 25 -7.39 3.15 3.11
N PHE A 26 -8.28 2.19 3.28
CA PHE A 26 -9.35 1.86 2.34
C PHE A 26 -10.63 2.62 2.73
N ALA A 27 -11.52 2.84 1.76
CA ALA A 27 -12.75 3.60 1.93
C ALA A 27 -13.74 2.96 2.92
N ASP A 28 -13.64 1.65 3.14
CA ASP A 28 -14.40 0.91 4.15
C ASP A 28 -13.82 1.02 5.58
N GLY A 29 -12.75 1.80 5.76
CA GLY A 29 -12.07 1.99 7.04
C GLY A 29 -11.07 0.91 7.41
N SER A 30 -10.96 -0.18 6.62
CA SER A 30 -9.87 -1.15 6.75
C SER A 30 -8.55 -0.58 6.24
N TRP A 31 -7.42 -1.13 6.67
CA TRP A 31 -6.12 -0.56 6.30
C TRP A 31 -4.99 -1.58 6.26
N TRP A 32 -3.96 -1.27 5.48
CA TRP A 32 -2.68 -1.95 5.50
C TRP A 32 -1.63 -1.13 6.23
N HIS A 33 -0.89 -1.79 7.12
CA HIS A 33 0.40 -1.33 7.64
C HIS A 33 1.51 -2.08 6.91
N LEU A 34 2.45 -1.35 6.33
CA LEU A 34 3.65 -1.93 5.75
C LEU A 34 4.86 -1.36 6.49
N ARG A 35 5.80 -2.23 6.86
CA ARG A 35 7.09 -1.84 7.46
C ARG A 35 8.23 -2.52 6.72
N SER A 36 9.23 -1.74 6.34
CA SER A 36 10.50 -2.20 5.79
C SER A 36 11.60 -1.32 6.36
N ASP A 37 12.35 -1.85 7.31
CA ASP A 37 13.57 -1.25 7.85
C ASP A 37 14.74 -2.25 7.84
N GLY A 38 15.86 -1.89 8.47
CA GLY A 38 17.05 -2.76 8.53
C GLY A 38 16.90 -3.99 9.43
N PHE A 39 15.81 -4.10 10.19
CA PHE A 39 15.56 -5.19 11.14
C PHE A 39 14.40 -6.08 10.72
N ALA A 40 13.37 -5.52 10.08
CA ALA A 40 12.16 -6.23 9.74
C ALA A 40 11.52 -5.76 8.43
N ARG A 41 10.94 -6.72 7.71
CA ARG A 41 10.03 -6.48 6.59
C ARG A 41 8.76 -7.29 6.79
N TRP A 42 7.63 -6.61 6.96
CA TRP A 42 6.32 -7.24 7.12
C TRP A 42 5.21 -6.31 6.65
N HIS A 43 4.05 -6.88 6.35
CA HIS A 43 2.81 -6.15 6.19
C HIS A 43 1.73 -6.80 7.05
N GLN A 44 0.75 -6.02 7.46
CA GLN A 44 -0.41 -6.47 8.21
C GLN A 44 -1.65 -5.75 7.69
N ALA A 45 -2.76 -6.47 7.58
CA ALA A 45 -4.07 -5.88 7.38
C ALA A 45 -4.83 -5.79 8.71
N ALA A 46 -5.59 -4.71 8.87
CA ALA A 46 -6.48 -4.51 10.01
C ALA A 46 -7.88 -4.08 9.53
N GLY A 47 -8.90 -4.51 10.28
CA GLY A 47 -10.30 -4.50 9.83
C GLY A 47 -10.66 -5.73 9.00
N SER A 48 -11.95 -5.97 8.77
CA SER A 48 -12.48 -7.13 8.03
C SER A 48 -12.87 -6.83 6.57
N GLY A 49 -12.41 -5.71 6.02
CA GLY A 49 -12.79 -5.19 4.71
C GLY A 49 -11.87 -5.59 3.55
N GLU A 50 -11.80 -4.74 2.52
CA GLU A 50 -10.96 -4.93 1.33
C GLU A 50 -9.48 -5.14 1.70
N ALA A 51 -8.98 -4.46 2.73
CA ALA A 51 -7.61 -4.66 3.20
C ALA A 51 -7.36 -6.12 3.62
N ALA A 52 -8.29 -6.76 4.36
CA ALA A 52 -8.13 -8.15 4.76
C ALA A 52 -8.27 -9.10 3.55
N ARG A 53 -9.26 -8.86 2.68
CA ARG A 53 -9.52 -9.68 1.48
C ARG A 53 -8.33 -9.73 0.51
N LEU A 54 -7.58 -8.63 0.43
CA LEU A 54 -6.48 -8.46 -0.52
C LEU A 54 -5.10 -8.65 0.12
N ALA A 55 -5.00 -8.86 1.43
CA ALA A 55 -3.74 -8.95 2.17
C ALA A 55 -2.82 -10.04 1.59
N ASP A 56 -3.35 -11.24 1.37
CA ASP A 56 -2.59 -12.39 0.85
C ASP A 56 -2.18 -12.24 -0.61
N ARG A 57 -2.63 -11.18 -1.29
CA ARG A 57 -2.20 -10.87 -2.66
C ARG A 57 -0.90 -10.08 -2.70
N VAL A 58 -0.45 -9.49 -1.59
CA VAL A 58 0.79 -8.72 -1.52
C VAL A 58 1.99 -9.67 -1.64
N ALA A 59 2.76 -9.54 -2.72
CA ALA A 59 3.94 -10.37 -2.97
C ALA A 59 5.23 -9.69 -2.47
N ARG A 60 5.35 -8.38 -2.70
CA ARG A 60 6.48 -7.57 -2.21
C ARG A 60 6.07 -6.11 -2.07
N PHE A 61 6.83 -5.34 -1.30
CA PHE A 61 6.67 -3.89 -1.27
C PHE A 61 8.01 -3.17 -1.01
N GLU A 62 8.02 -1.89 -1.32
CA GLU A 62 9.11 -0.95 -1.06
C GLU A 62 8.53 0.36 -0.53
N ILE A 63 9.26 1.01 0.38
CA ILE A 63 8.84 2.25 1.02
C ILE A 63 9.98 3.25 0.93
N THR A 64 9.64 4.50 0.64
CA THR A 64 10.52 5.65 0.80
C THR A 64 9.75 6.76 1.52
N ARG A 65 10.43 7.87 1.83
CA ARG A 65 9.79 9.05 2.42
C ARG A 65 8.70 9.70 1.55
N ARG A 66 8.58 9.31 0.28
CA ARG A 66 7.62 9.91 -0.66
C ARG A 66 6.73 8.91 -1.37
N ARG A 67 6.99 7.61 -1.28
CA ARG A 67 6.18 6.60 -1.96
C ARG A 67 6.17 5.26 -1.27
N CYS A 68 5.13 4.49 -1.53
CA CYS A 68 5.06 3.06 -1.28
C CYS A 68 4.73 2.37 -2.62
N VAL A 69 5.48 1.33 -2.95
CA VAL A 69 5.22 0.50 -4.12
C VAL A 69 4.86 -0.90 -3.63
N VAL A 70 3.73 -1.43 -4.09
CA VAL A 70 3.23 -2.77 -3.72
C VAL A 70 3.10 -3.59 -5.00
N TRP A 71 3.79 -4.73 -5.04
CA TRP A 71 3.67 -5.72 -6.10
C TRP A 71 2.76 -6.84 -5.63
N PHE A 72 1.83 -7.25 -6.48
CA PHE A 72 0.88 -8.32 -6.19
C PHE A 72 1.26 -9.62 -6.88
N GLY A 73 0.77 -10.74 -6.34
CA GLY A 73 1.03 -12.08 -6.91
C GLY A 73 0.46 -12.29 -8.32
N ASP A 74 -0.46 -11.42 -8.78
CA ASP A 74 -0.99 -11.43 -10.14
C ASP A 74 -0.12 -10.62 -11.15
N GLY A 75 1.06 -10.17 -10.73
CA GLY A 75 1.99 -9.37 -11.54
C GLY A 75 1.64 -7.87 -11.59
N SER A 76 0.47 -7.45 -11.11
CA SER A 76 0.14 -6.01 -11.08
C SER A 76 0.87 -5.27 -9.97
N VAL A 77 1.07 -3.97 -10.17
CA VAL A 77 1.82 -3.13 -9.23
C VAL A 77 1.07 -1.84 -8.95
N LEU A 78 1.00 -1.46 -7.68
CA LEU A 78 0.47 -0.17 -7.25
C LEU A 78 1.60 0.71 -6.72
N GLU A 79 1.80 1.88 -7.32
CA GLU A 79 2.62 2.94 -6.70
C GLU A 79 1.70 3.99 -6.08
N VAL A 80 1.89 4.27 -4.79
CA VAL A 80 1.24 5.38 -4.09
C VAL A 80 2.30 6.38 -3.66
N ARG A 81 2.17 7.64 -4.04
CA ARG A 81 3.16 8.70 -3.78
C ARG A 81 2.54 9.96 -3.19
N VAL A 82 3.31 10.64 -2.34
CA VAL A 82 2.96 11.97 -1.83
C VAL A 82 3.16 13.01 -2.94
N ALA A 83 2.13 13.83 -3.18
CA ALA A 83 2.10 14.91 -4.14
C ALA A 83 1.59 16.20 -3.46
N GLY A 84 2.52 16.96 -2.86
CA GLY A 84 2.19 18.14 -2.06
C GLY A 84 1.41 17.77 -0.79
N ARG A 85 0.21 18.34 -0.61
CA ARG A 85 -0.70 18.02 0.50
C ARG A 85 -1.62 16.82 0.22
N ARG A 86 -1.50 16.21 -0.96
CA ARG A 86 -2.28 15.06 -1.41
C ARG A 86 -1.38 13.86 -1.67
N TRP A 87 -2.00 12.74 -2.00
CA TRP A 87 -1.33 11.56 -2.51
C TRP A 87 -1.95 11.17 -3.86
N VAL A 88 -1.22 10.37 -4.62
CA VAL A 88 -1.66 9.83 -5.91
C VAL A 88 -1.36 8.33 -5.91
N ALA A 89 -2.34 7.52 -6.30
CA ALA A 89 -2.19 6.11 -6.59
C ALA A 89 -2.12 5.89 -8.11
N ALA A 90 -1.21 5.05 -8.56
CA ALA A 90 -0.99 4.74 -9.96
C ALA A 90 -0.82 3.22 -10.13
N PRO A 91 -1.86 2.51 -10.60
CA PRO A 91 -1.75 1.10 -10.92
C PRO A 91 -1.05 0.91 -12.27
N ARG A 92 -0.18 -0.09 -12.37
CA ARG A 92 0.50 -0.51 -13.60
C ARG A 92 0.47 -2.04 -13.75
N GLU A 93 0.56 -2.49 -14.99
CA GLU A 93 0.84 -3.89 -15.31
C GLU A 93 2.36 -4.09 -15.23
N GLY A 94 2.77 -5.15 -14.53
CA GLY A 94 4.18 -5.51 -14.34
C GLY A 94 4.66 -6.51 -15.37
#